data_AF-A0A933SUL9-F1
#
_entry.id   AF-A0A933SUL9-F1
#
_cell.length_a   1.000
_cell.length_b   1.000
_cell.length_c   1.000
_cell.angle_alpha   90.00
_cell.angle_beta   90.00
_cell.angle_gamma   90.00
#
_symmetry.space_group_name_H-M   'P 1'
#
loop_
_entity.id
_entity.type
_entity.pdbx_description
1 polymer ?
#
loop_
_entity_poly.entity_id
_entity_poly.type
_entity_poly.pdbx_seq_one_letter_code
_entity_poly.pdbx_strand_id
1 'polypeptide(L)'
;MKRKIFAIIGPVLLVLMSVTASPAEEKNIAHIGKHLFHAYCFVCHNYDGKGNGPLAKKLGIVPANLTIDKYRKTSPEELAKIISGYGRKPGSMMPKWGEDMSEDNIKAIAAYIPLLTETDLMLKGDIRAGRDIFKRSCVPCHGLQGRGDGIVAKLIKAKMPDFENKETIKRKTDEEVLKIIQDGSPGADTFMPGWHGILNDDEIIDVAAYVRVLEK
;
A
#
# COMPACT_ATOMS: atom_id res chain seq x y z
N MET A 1 45.35 23.21 -57.22
CA MET A 1 44.10 23.65 -56.55
C MET A 1 44.16 23.25 -55.07
N LYS A 2 44.34 24.21 -54.16
CA LYS A 2 44.38 23.96 -52.71
C LYS A 2 42.99 24.20 -52.11
N ARG A 3 42.30 23.16 -51.63
CA ARG A 3 41.01 23.30 -50.92
C ARG A 3 41.30 23.59 -49.45
N LYS A 4 40.95 24.79 -48.98
CA LYS A 4 40.97 25.15 -47.55
C LYS A 4 39.68 24.63 -46.91
N ILE A 5 39.80 23.74 -45.93
CA ILE A 5 38.69 23.29 -45.09
C ILE A 5 38.61 24.27 -43.91
N PHE A 6 37.51 25.03 -43.84
CA PHE A 6 37.18 25.82 -42.66
C PHE A 6 36.45 24.92 -41.66
N ALA A 7 37.05 24.66 -40.51
CA ALA A 7 36.39 24.01 -39.39
C ALA A 7 35.58 25.06 -38.62
N ILE A 8 34.25 24.96 -38.69
CA ILE A 8 33.33 25.78 -37.87
C ILE A 8 33.16 25.04 -36.54
N ILE A 9 33.85 25.50 -35.50
CA ILE A 9 33.62 25.05 -34.12
C ILE A 9 32.45 25.88 -33.58
N GLY A 10 31.24 25.33 -33.67
CA GLY A 10 30.06 25.91 -33.02
C GLY A 10 30.00 25.53 -31.53
N PRO A 11 29.52 26.41 -30.64
CA PRO A 11 29.44 26.10 -29.22
C PRO A 11 28.37 25.03 -28.99
N VAL A 12 28.79 23.87 -28.47
CA VAL A 12 27.86 22.85 -27.96
C VAL A 12 27.27 23.41 -26.66
N LEU A 13 26.11 24.05 -26.75
CA LEU A 13 25.30 24.40 -25.59
C LEU A 13 24.81 23.09 -24.97
N LEU A 14 25.45 22.67 -23.87
CA LEU A 14 24.99 21.55 -23.05
C LEU A 14 23.71 22.00 -22.32
N VAL A 15 22.55 21.77 -22.93
CA VAL A 15 21.26 21.98 -22.28
C VAL A 15 21.11 20.89 -21.22
N LEU A 16 21.36 21.23 -19.95
CA LEU A 16 20.98 20.40 -18.81
C LEU A 16 19.45 20.36 -18.76
N MET A 17 18.86 19.38 -19.44
CA MET A 17 17.45 19.05 -19.25
C MET A 17 17.30 18.43 -17.87
N SER A 18 16.78 19.20 -16.92
CA SER A 18 16.27 18.66 -15.66
C SER A 18 15.10 17.74 -16.00
N VAL A 19 15.35 16.43 -16.09
CA VAL A 19 14.30 15.43 -16.30
C VAL A 19 13.49 15.35 -15.01
N THR A 20 12.35 16.03 -14.97
CA THR A 20 11.36 15.82 -13.91
C THR A 20 10.65 14.50 -14.22
N ALA A 21 10.67 13.56 -13.26
CA ALA A 21 10.00 12.28 -13.40
C ALA A 21 8.50 12.46 -13.71
N SER A 22 7.95 11.56 -14.53
CA SER A 22 6.53 11.63 -14.87
C SER A 22 5.64 11.24 -13.69
N PRO A 23 4.39 11.71 -13.59
CA PRO A 23 3.45 11.29 -12.53
C PRO A 23 3.20 9.77 -12.49
N ALA A 24 3.36 9.07 -13.61
CA ALA A 24 3.23 7.61 -13.67
C ALA A 24 4.48 6.91 -13.10
N GLU A 25 5.65 7.47 -13.33
CA GLU A 25 6.93 6.98 -12.79
C GLU A 25 7.02 7.22 -11.28
N GLU A 26 6.57 8.37 -10.79
CA GLU A 26 6.47 8.68 -9.37
C GLU A 26 5.52 7.71 -8.63
N LYS A 27 4.36 7.41 -9.22
CA LYS A 27 3.44 6.38 -8.70
C LYS A 27 4.06 4.98 -8.67
N ASN A 28 4.84 4.61 -9.68
CA ASN A 28 5.52 3.32 -9.73
C ASN A 28 6.64 3.22 -8.67
N ILE A 29 7.42 4.29 -8.48
CA ILE A 29 8.48 4.37 -7.46
C ILE A 29 7.87 4.28 -6.06
N ALA A 30 6.80 5.03 -5.80
CA ALA A 30 6.07 4.96 -4.54
C ALA A 30 5.46 3.56 -4.29
N HIS A 31 4.96 2.89 -5.33
CA HIS A 31 4.46 1.52 -5.22
C HIS A 31 5.57 0.55 -4.80
N ILE A 32 6.77 0.65 -5.38
CA ILE A 32 7.95 -0.13 -4.93
C ILE A 32 8.28 0.20 -3.47
N GLY A 33 8.30 1.49 -3.12
CA GLY A 33 8.53 1.97 -1.77
C GLY A 33 7.58 1.37 -0.74
N LYS A 34 6.30 1.23 -1.10
CA LYS A 34 5.29 0.55 -0.29
C LYS A 34 5.64 -0.91 -0.01
N HIS A 35 6.07 -1.68 -1.01
CA HIS A 35 6.51 -3.07 -0.81
C HIS A 35 7.69 -3.16 0.14
N LEU A 36 8.69 -2.31 -0.04
CA LEU A 36 9.88 -2.27 0.80
C LEU A 36 9.54 -1.83 2.24
N PHE A 37 8.71 -0.81 2.41
CA PHE A 37 8.26 -0.37 3.74
C PHE A 37 7.53 -1.48 4.49
N HIS A 38 6.62 -2.19 3.81
CA HIS A 38 5.88 -3.30 4.40
C HIS A 38 6.80 -4.48 4.77
N ALA A 39 7.85 -4.73 3.99
CA ALA A 39 8.77 -5.84 4.27
C ALA A 39 9.76 -5.52 5.41
N TYR A 40 10.27 -4.29 5.47
CA TYR A 40 11.42 -3.96 6.32
C TYR A 40 11.10 -2.96 7.44
N CYS A 41 10.15 -2.05 7.21
CA CYS A 41 9.87 -0.94 8.14
C CYS A 41 8.66 -1.23 9.05
N PHE A 42 7.70 -2.05 8.60
CA PHE A 42 6.44 -2.34 9.30
C PHE A 42 6.66 -2.84 10.73
N VAL A 43 7.71 -3.63 10.95
CA VAL A 43 7.92 -4.31 12.23
C VAL A 43 8.05 -3.32 13.39
N CYS A 44 8.54 -2.10 13.10
CA CYS A 44 8.61 -0.99 14.04
C CYS A 44 7.58 0.11 13.73
N HIS A 45 7.41 0.49 12.46
CA HIS A 45 6.56 1.62 12.09
C HIS A 45 5.08 1.27 11.89
N ASN A 46 4.74 -0.02 11.88
CA ASN A 46 3.44 -0.61 11.50
C ASN A 46 3.03 -0.29 10.05
N TYR A 47 2.00 -0.95 9.53
CA TYR A 47 1.51 -0.73 8.16
C TYR A 47 0.90 0.68 7.97
N ASP A 48 0.30 1.22 9.03
CA ASP A 48 -0.27 2.58 9.04
C ASP A 48 0.79 3.67 9.24
N GLY A 49 2.05 3.31 9.46
CA GLY A 49 3.15 4.24 9.69
C GLY A 49 3.09 4.98 11.03
N LYS A 50 2.21 4.60 11.97
CA LYS A 50 2.02 5.33 13.24
C LYS A 50 3.11 5.08 14.28
N GLY A 51 4.04 4.16 14.02
CA GLY A 51 5.11 3.85 14.97
C GLY A 51 4.71 2.86 16.07
N ASN A 52 3.61 2.14 15.89
CA ASN A 52 3.06 1.16 16.84
C ASN A 52 3.31 -0.29 16.40
N GLY A 53 4.41 -0.55 15.69
CA GLY A 53 4.74 -1.88 15.17
C GLY A 53 4.96 -2.93 16.27
N PRO A 54 4.77 -4.23 15.95
CA PRO A 54 4.81 -5.31 16.93
C PRO A 54 6.16 -5.40 17.67
N LEU A 55 7.28 -5.17 16.97
CA LEU A 55 8.61 -5.18 17.61
C LEU A 55 8.84 -3.91 18.42
N ALA A 56 8.36 -2.75 17.95
CA ALA A 56 8.48 -1.50 18.69
C ALA A 56 7.83 -1.61 20.08
N LYS A 57 6.62 -2.19 20.14
CA LYS A 57 5.92 -2.47 21.40
C LYS A 57 6.71 -3.39 22.33
N LYS A 58 7.30 -4.46 21.78
CA LYS A 58 8.08 -5.44 22.55
C LYS A 58 9.38 -4.84 23.09
N LEU A 59 10.01 -3.95 22.35
CA LEU A 59 11.25 -3.26 22.73
C LEU A 59 11.03 -2.01 23.58
N GLY A 60 9.77 -1.60 23.81
CA GLY A 60 9.45 -0.38 24.56
C GLY A 60 9.94 0.90 23.88
N ILE A 61 10.12 0.88 22.55
CA ILE A 61 10.52 2.06 21.77
C ILE A 61 9.31 2.71 21.12
N VAL A 62 9.44 4.01 20.86
CA VAL A 62 8.42 4.80 20.16
C VAL A 62 9.02 5.36 18.86
N PRO A 63 8.97 4.58 17.76
CA PRO A 63 9.29 5.08 16.44
C PRO A 63 8.46 6.30 16.07
N ALA A 64 8.95 7.09 15.11
CA ALA A 64 8.21 8.24 14.62
C ALA A 64 6.86 7.83 14.02
N ASN A 65 5.81 8.57 14.38
CA ASN A 65 4.56 8.55 13.63
C ASN A 65 4.77 9.28 12.31
N LEU A 66 4.85 8.54 11.21
CA LEU A 66 5.15 9.01 9.87
C LEU A 66 3.95 9.68 9.19
N THR A 67 2.76 9.58 9.77
CA THR A 67 1.52 10.16 9.22
C THR A 67 1.34 11.64 9.54
N ILE A 68 2.15 12.20 10.45
CA ILE A 68 2.04 13.62 10.82
C ILE A 68 2.57 14.52 9.69
N ASP A 69 2.01 15.73 9.63
CA ASP A 69 2.33 16.77 8.64
C ASP A 69 3.83 16.99 8.40
N LYS A 70 4.64 16.87 9.45
CA LYS A 70 6.10 17.00 9.35
C LYS A 70 6.67 16.07 8.28
N TYR A 71 6.37 14.77 8.35
CA TYR A 71 6.98 13.79 7.44
C TYR A 71 6.33 13.79 6.07
N ARG A 72 5.05 14.15 5.98
CA ARG A 72 4.37 14.39 4.69
C ARG A 72 4.97 15.55 3.91
N LYS A 73 5.43 16.59 4.60
CA LYS A 73 6.03 17.79 4.00
C LYS A 73 7.56 17.72 3.91
N THR A 74 8.18 16.66 4.44
CA THR A 74 9.64 16.45 4.32
C THR A 74 9.93 15.93 2.91
N SER A 75 10.95 16.48 2.24
CA SER A 75 11.27 16.04 0.88
C SER A 75 11.75 14.58 0.86
N PRO A 76 11.53 13.84 -0.25
CA PRO A 76 12.03 12.47 -0.40
C PRO A 76 13.55 12.35 -0.20
N GLU A 77 14.34 13.36 -0.59
CA GLU A 77 15.79 13.35 -0.42
C GLU A 77 16.18 13.41 1.06
N GLU A 78 15.48 14.22 1.85
CA GLU A 78 15.76 14.33 3.28
C GLU A 78 15.28 13.08 4.04
N LEU A 79 14.13 12.53 3.65
CA LEU A 79 13.66 11.23 4.15
C LEU A 79 14.66 10.12 3.81
N ALA A 80 15.21 10.09 2.59
CA ALA A 80 16.22 9.13 2.16
C ALA A 80 17.52 9.23 2.99
N LYS A 81 17.96 10.43 3.37
CA LYS A 81 19.09 10.61 4.29
C LYS A 81 18.81 10.05 5.68
N ILE A 82 17.58 10.22 6.18
CA ILE A 82 17.17 9.66 7.47
C ILE A 82 17.16 8.13 7.39
N ILE A 83 16.52 7.56 6.36
CA ILE A 83 16.39 6.10 6.16
C ILE A 83 17.75 5.45 5.96
N SER A 84 18.63 6.04 5.14
CA SER A 84 20.00 5.55 4.95
C SER A 84 20.83 5.60 6.23
N GLY A 85 20.38 6.34 7.25
CA GLY A 85 20.96 6.45 8.58
C GLY A 85 22.04 7.52 8.73
N TYR A 86 22.32 8.29 7.68
CA TYR A 86 23.22 9.45 7.74
C TYR A 86 22.55 10.70 8.33
N GLY A 87 21.22 10.75 8.33
CA GLY A 87 20.41 11.79 8.97
C GLY A 87 19.77 11.36 10.30
N ARG A 88 20.20 10.24 10.90
CA ARG A 88 19.54 9.70 12.09
C ARG A 88 19.83 10.55 13.34
N LYS A 89 18.84 10.69 14.21
CA LYS A 89 19.03 11.34 15.52
C LYS A 89 19.97 10.51 16.40
N PRO A 90 20.83 11.15 17.23
CA PRO A 90 21.60 10.44 18.25
C PRO A 90 20.68 9.59 19.15
N GLY A 91 21.09 8.35 19.42
CA GLY A 91 20.28 7.41 20.20
C GLY A 91 19.10 6.76 19.46
N SER A 92 18.92 7.05 18.16
CA SER A 92 17.91 6.35 17.36
C SER A 92 18.24 4.86 17.22
N MET A 93 17.25 4.01 17.51
CA MET A 93 17.28 2.56 17.27
C MET A 93 16.99 2.21 15.80
N MET A 94 16.70 3.19 14.94
CA MET A 94 16.47 2.96 13.51
C MET A 94 17.77 2.44 12.85
N PRO A 95 17.73 1.30 12.14
CA PRO A 95 18.88 0.76 11.43
C PRO A 95 19.43 1.73 10.38
N LYS A 96 20.72 1.58 10.05
CA LYS A 96 21.38 2.33 8.99
C LYS A 96 21.18 1.61 7.65
N TRP A 97 19.99 1.75 7.07
CA TRP A 97 19.60 0.97 5.89
C TRP A 97 20.47 1.20 4.65
N GLY A 98 21.27 2.28 4.60
CA GLY A 98 22.22 2.52 3.51
C GLY A 98 23.34 1.49 3.40
N GLU A 99 23.55 0.66 4.43
CA GLU A 99 24.53 -0.44 4.39
C GLU A 99 23.94 -1.74 3.82
N ASP A 100 22.61 -1.89 3.86
CA ASP A 100 21.90 -3.13 3.50
C ASP A 100 20.92 -2.97 2.32
N MET A 101 20.65 -1.75 1.86
CA MET A 101 19.72 -1.43 0.77
C MET A 101 20.36 -0.50 -0.26
N SER A 102 20.01 -0.70 -1.53
CA SER A 102 20.41 0.23 -2.60
C SER A 102 19.80 1.62 -2.40
N GLU A 103 20.47 2.64 -2.94
CA GLU A 103 19.94 4.01 -2.91
C GLU A 103 18.54 4.10 -3.54
N ASP A 104 18.29 3.37 -4.63
CA ASP A 104 17.00 3.39 -5.31
C ASP A 104 15.88 2.80 -4.44
N ASN A 105 16.16 1.74 -3.69
CA ASN A 105 15.21 1.18 -2.73
C ASN A 105 14.93 2.17 -1.59
N ILE A 106 15.95 2.87 -1.10
CA ILE A 106 15.81 3.89 -0.06
C ILE A 106 14.98 5.08 -0.58
N LYS A 107 15.26 5.55 -1.81
CA LYS A 107 14.51 6.63 -2.48
C LYS A 107 13.05 6.21 -2.71
N ALA A 108 12.80 4.96 -3.08
CA ALA A 108 11.46 4.44 -3.23
C ALA A 108 10.68 4.48 -1.91
N ILE A 109 11.27 3.98 -0.80
CA ILE A 109 10.65 4.07 0.54
C ILE A 109 10.39 5.53 0.92
N ALA A 110 11.36 6.41 0.68
CA ALA A 110 11.24 7.83 0.98
C ALA A 110 10.12 8.52 0.20
N ALA A 111 9.94 8.17 -1.08
CA ALA A 111 8.84 8.65 -1.92
C ALA A 111 7.47 8.11 -1.47
N TYR A 112 7.43 6.95 -0.83
CA TYR A 112 6.20 6.38 -0.29
C TYR A 112 5.72 7.05 1.01
N ILE A 113 6.64 7.48 1.89
CA ILE A 113 6.29 8.03 3.22
C ILE A 113 5.27 9.18 3.17
N PRO A 114 5.37 10.18 2.28
CA PRO A 114 4.37 11.25 2.17
C PRO A 114 2.97 10.76 1.80
N LEU A 115 2.87 9.59 1.18
CA LEU A 115 1.63 8.94 0.79
C LEU A 115 1.04 8.06 1.90
N LEU A 116 1.71 7.94 3.06
CA LEU A 116 1.15 7.29 4.25
C LEU A 116 -0.07 8.09 4.75
N THR A 117 -1.23 7.67 4.29
CA THR A 117 -2.52 7.95 4.92
C THR A 117 -2.88 6.75 5.79
N GLU A 118 -3.77 6.95 6.77
CA GLU A 118 -4.36 5.83 7.55
C GLU A 118 -5.09 4.79 6.67
N THR A 119 -5.10 4.98 5.34
CA THR A 119 -5.97 4.32 4.38
C THR A 119 -5.24 3.54 3.29
N ASP A 120 -3.91 3.43 3.35
CA ASP A 120 -3.13 2.85 2.27
C ASP A 120 -2.55 1.46 2.59
N LEU A 121 -3.31 0.65 3.31
CA LEU A 121 -3.25 -0.79 3.05
C LEU A 121 -3.66 -0.93 1.57
N MET A 122 -2.77 -1.47 0.73
CA MET A 122 -3.22 -2.16 -0.46
C MET A 122 -3.16 -3.62 -0.06
N LEU A 123 -4.32 -4.27 -0.03
CA LEU A 123 -4.42 -5.71 0.13
C LEU A 123 -3.58 -6.39 -0.95
N LYS A 124 -2.38 -6.83 -0.58
CA LYS A 124 -1.44 -7.57 -1.44
C LYS A 124 -1.70 -9.08 -1.37
N GLY A 125 -2.98 -9.43 -1.36
CA GLY A 125 -3.40 -10.82 -1.43
C GLY A 125 -3.25 -11.38 -2.84
N ASP A 126 -3.07 -12.69 -2.95
CA ASP A 126 -3.18 -13.40 -4.22
C ASP A 126 -4.64 -13.35 -4.70
N ILE A 127 -4.89 -12.50 -5.70
CA ILE A 127 -6.20 -12.30 -6.32
C ILE A 127 -6.79 -13.62 -6.87
N ARG A 128 -5.96 -14.58 -7.28
CA ARG A 128 -6.44 -15.88 -7.77
C ARG A 128 -6.90 -16.75 -6.62
N ALA A 129 -6.10 -16.86 -5.56
CA ALA A 129 -6.47 -17.58 -4.34
C ALA A 129 -7.74 -16.96 -3.72
N GLY A 130 -7.79 -15.64 -3.61
CA GLY A 130 -8.93 -14.88 -3.11
C GLY A 130 -10.19 -15.10 -3.94
N ARG A 131 -10.07 -15.17 -5.28
CA ARG A 131 -11.17 -15.52 -6.18
C ARG A 131 -11.71 -16.92 -5.91
N ASP A 132 -10.84 -17.90 -5.70
CA ASP A 132 -11.25 -19.28 -5.47
C ASP A 132 -11.92 -19.45 -4.10
N ILE A 133 -11.42 -18.77 -3.08
CA ILE A 133 -12.07 -18.64 -1.76
C ILE A 133 -13.45 -17.98 -1.91
N PHE A 134 -13.52 -16.87 -2.63
CA PHE A 134 -14.78 -16.16 -2.85
C PHE A 134 -15.83 -17.05 -3.53
N LYS A 135 -15.41 -17.81 -4.56
CA LYS A 135 -16.28 -18.75 -5.27
C LYS A 135 -16.84 -19.85 -4.37
N ARG A 136 -16.01 -20.46 -3.52
CA ARG A 136 -16.42 -21.58 -2.66
C ARG A 136 -17.26 -21.14 -1.46
N SER A 137 -17.02 -19.94 -0.94
CA SER A 137 -17.56 -19.53 0.38
C SER A 137 -18.48 -18.31 0.32
N CYS A 138 -18.26 -17.36 -0.58
CA CYS A 138 -18.91 -16.05 -0.54
C CYS A 138 -20.05 -15.91 -1.57
N VAL A 139 -19.94 -16.60 -2.71
CA VAL A 139 -20.94 -16.57 -3.80
C VAL A 139 -22.37 -16.88 -3.38
N PRO A 140 -22.67 -17.80 -2.45
CA PRO A 140 -24.05 -18.05 -2.03
C PRO A 140 -24.79 -16.79 -1.56
N CYS A 141 -24.07 -15.83 -0.94
CA CYS A 141 -24.62 -14.54 -0.49
C CYS A 141 -24.31 -13.40 -1.46
N HIS A 142 -23.05 -13.25 -1.86
CA HIS A 142 -22.59 -12.10 -2.63
C HIS A 142 -22.75 -12.24 -4.16
N GLY A 143 -23.10 -13.43 -4.65
CA GLY A 143 -23.23 -13.71 -6.08
C GLY A 143 -21.89 -13.85 -6.80
N LEU A 144 -21.90 -14.42 -8.01
CA LEU A 144 -20.67 -14.74 -8.77
C LEU A 144 -19.84 -13.50 -9.13
N GLN A 145 -20.51 -12.36 -9.29
CA GLN A 145 -19.91 -11.08 -9.67
C GLN A 145 -19.75 -10.13 -8.47
N GLY A 146 -20.15 -10.56 -7.27
CA GLY A 146 -20.08 -9.73 -6.06
C GLY A 146 -21.15 -8.65 -5.96
N ARG A 147 -22.24 -8.73 -6.74
CA ARG A 147 -23.33 -7.75 -6.71
C ARG A 147 -24.28 -7.84 -5.52
N GLY A 148 -24.09 -8.83 -4.65
CA GLY A 148 -25.03 -9.10 -3.57
C GLY A 148 -26.30 -9.82 -4.02
N ASP A 149 -26.29 -10.46 -5.20
CA ASP A 149 -27.44 -11.12 -5.82
C ASP A 149 -27.45 -12.66 -5.62
N GLY A 150 -26.70 -13.15 -4.64
CA GLY A 150 -26.61 -14.57 -4.29
C GLY A 150 -27.94 -15.18 -3.83
N ILE A 151 -28.09 -16.49 -4.00
CA ILE A 151 -29.34 -17.21 -3.69
C ILE A 151 -29.73 -17.10 -2.21
N VAL A 152 -28.74 -17.11 -1.30
CA VAL A 152 -28.98 -16.98 0.14
C VAL A 152 -29.42 -15.56 0.46
N ALA A 153 -28.81 -14.54 -0.14
CA ALA A 153 -29.22 -13.14 0.06
C ALA A 153 -30.70 -12.92 -0.32
N LYS A 154 -31.16 -13.53 -1.41
CA LYS A 154 -32.57 -13.51 -1.83
C LYS A 154 -33.47 -14.24 -0.84
N LEU A 155 -33.06 -15.42 -0.38
CA LEU A 155 -33.85 -16.24 0.55
C LEU A 155 -34.12 -15.52 1.87
N ILE A 156 -33.08 -14.89 2.44
CA ILE A 156 -33.18 -14.17 3.72
C ILE A 156 -33.60 -12.71 3.56
N LYS A 157 -33.87 -12.26 2.33
CA LYS A 157 -34.23 -10.88 1.98
C LYS A 157 -33.23 -9.84 2.51
N ALA A 158 -31.95 -10.20 2.57
CA ALA A 158 -30.90 -9.31 3.04
C ALA A 158 -30.44 -8.37 1.93
N LYS A 159 -30.18 -7.13 2.31
CA LYS A 159 -29.51 -6.17 1.45
C LYS A 159 -28.01 -6.38 1.54
N MET A 160 -27.40 -6.79 0.44
CA MET A 160 -25.96 -7.00 0.33
C MET A 160 -25.30 -5.85 -0.45
N PRO A 161 -24.02 -5.51 -0.17
CA PRO A 161 -23.28 -4.54 -0.96
C PRO A 161 -23.06 -5.04 -2.39
N ASP A 162 -23.10 -4.12 -3.34
CA ASP A 162 -22.67 -4.34 -4.72
C ASP A 162 -21.19 -3.94 -4.87
N PHE A 163 -20.33 -4.93 -5.02
CA PHE A 163 -18.89 -4.76 -5.16
C PHE A 163 -18.45 -4.34 -6.56
N GLU A 164 -19.30 -4.42 -7.59
CA GLU A 164 -19.00 -3.81 -8.90
C GLU A 164 -19.11 -2.28 -8.84
N ASN A 165 -19.89 -1.76 -7.90
CA ASN A 165 -20.04 -0.32 -7.68
C ASN A 165 -18.84 0.27 -6.94
N LYS A 166 -18.05 1.08 -7.66
CA LYS A 166 -16.89 1.81 -7.14
C LYS A 166 -17.16 2.64 -5.88
N GLU A 167 -18.32 3.27 -5.77
CA GLU A 167 -18.70 4.04 -4.58
C GLU A 167 -18.99 3.13 -3.38
N THR A 168 -19.39 1.88 -3.60
CA THR A 168 -19.49 0.89 -2.52
C THR A 168 -18.13 0.46 -2.02
N ILE A 169 -17.22 0.09 -2.92
CA ILE A 169 -15.89 -0.37 -2.54
C ILE A 169 -15.13 0.75 -1.83
N LYS A 170 -15.09 1.95 -2.39
CA LYS A 170 -14.35 3.09 -1.80
C LYS A 170 -14.85 3.55 -0.44
N ARG A 171 -16.09 3.23 -0.05
CA ARG A 171 -16.66 3.64 1.25
C ARG A 171 -16.00 2.95 2.44
N LYS A 172 -15.25 1.88 2.21
CA LYS A 172 -14.54 1.15 3.26
C LYS A 172 -13.04 1.18 3.04
N THR A 173 -12.28 1.30 4.13
CA THR A 173 -10.82 1.13 4.12
C THR A 173 -10.47 -0.36 4.05
N ASP A 174 -9.24 -0.69 3.64
CA ASP A 174 -8.79 -2.08 3.59
C ASP A 174 -8.82 -2.75 4.97
N GLU A 175 -8.49 -2.00 6.04
CA GLU A 175 -8.63 -2.47 7.42
C GLU A 175 -10.08 -2.77 7.77
N GLU A 176 -11.03 -1.91 7.38
CA GLU A 176 -12.45 -2.18 7.61
C GLU A 176 -12.93 -3.42 6.84
N VAL A 177 -12.46 -3.61 5.60
CA VAL A 177 -12.80 -4.81 4.80
C VAL A 177 -12.24 -6.07 5.46
N LEU A 178 -10.97 -6.05 5.88
CA LEU A 178 -10.35 -7.16 6.61
C LEU A 178 -11.13 -7.50 7.89
N LYS A 179 -11.48 -6.47 8.67
CA LYS A 179 -12.23 -6.64 9.91
C LYS A 179 -13.63 -7.20 9.68
N ILE A 180 -14.34 -6.75 8.65
CA ILE A 180 -15.65 -7.28 8.28
C ILE A 180 -15.55 -8.76 7.89
N ILE A 181 -14.49 -9.17 7.20
CA ILE A 181 -14.27 -10.58 6.85
C ILE A 181 -13.89 -11.39 8.09
N GLN A 182 -13.03 -10.87 8.96
CA GLN A 182 -12.58 -11.54 10.19
C GLN A 182 -13.73 -11.74 11.18
N ASP A 183 -14.41 -10.66 11.53
CA ASP A 183 -15.33 -10.59 12.67
C ASP A 183 -16.81 -10.68 12.24
N GLY A 184 -17.08 -10.51 10.95
CA GLY A 184 -18.42 -10.34 10.41
C GLY A 184 -18.82 -8.87 10.37
N SER A 185 -19.96 -8.60 9.74
CA SER A 185 -20.49 -7.24 9.69
C SER A 185 -21.16 -6.88 11.03
N PRO A 186 -20.92 -5.68 11.58
CA PRO A 186 -21.60 -5.23 12.79
C PRO A 186 -23.03 -4.77 12.49
N GLY A 187 -23.96 -5.08 13.38
CA GLY A 187 -25.35 -4.61 13.34
C GLY A 187 -26.37 -5.74 13.22
N ALA A 188 -27.54 -5.53 13.82
CA ALA A 188 -28.62 -6.53 13.93
C ALA A 188 -29.20 -6.96 12.57
N ASP A 189 -29.06 -6.12 11.54
CA ASP A 189 -29.60 -6.36 10.19
C ASP A 189 -28.52 -6.88 9.21
N THR A 190 -27.35 -7.27 9.72
CA THR A 190 -26.25 -7.76 8.89
C THR A 190 -26.00 -9.24 9.16
N PHE A 191 -25.98 -10.04 8.10
CA PHE A 191 -25.92 -11.51 8.17
C PHE A 191 -24.54 -12.07 7.79
N MET A 192 -23.54 -11.20 7.67
CA MET A 192 -22.20 -11.62 7.27
C MET A 192 -21.48 -12.24 8.48
N PRO A 193 -21.21 -13.55 8.47
CA PRO A 193 -20.51 -14.20 9.58
C PRO A 193 -19.04 -13.78 9.59
N GLY A 194 -18.39 -13.90 10.75
CA GLY A 194 -16.94 -13.83 10.86
C GLY A 194 -16.29 -15.10 10.31
N TRP A 195 -15.16 -14.92 9.62
CA TRP A 195 -14.40 -16.01 8.99
C TRP A 195 -13.09 -16.33 9.71
N HIS A 196 -12.74 -15.58 10.76
CA HIS A 196 -11.58 -15.90 11.59
C HIS A 196 -11.71 -17.32 12.18
N GLY A 197 -10.65 -18.11 12.08
CA GLY A 197 -10.63 -19.52 12.52
C GLY A 197 -11.19 -20.53 11.49
N ILE A 198 -11.86 -20.05 10.44
CA ILE A 198 -12.21 -20.86 9.25
C ILE A 198 -11.22 -20.58 8.11
N LEU A 199 -10.89 -19.31 7.91
CA LEU A 199 -9.82 -18.84 7.05
C LEU A 199 -8.65 -18.37 7.93
N ASN A 200 -7.42 -18.58 7.44
CA ASN A 200 -6.23 -17.96 8.04
C ASN A 200 -6.06 -16.50 7.57
N ASP A 201 -5.11 -15.79 8.17
CA ASP A 201 -4.92 -14.35 7.91
C ASP A 201 -4.53 -14.06 6.45
N ASP A 202 -3.71 -14.90 5.81
CA ASP A 202 -3.33 -14.74 4.40
C ASP A 202 -4.53 -14.97 3.48
N GLU A 203 -5.35 -15.99 3.75
CA GLU A 203 -6.59 -16.26 2.99
C GLU A 203 -7.61 -15.11 3.11
N ILE A 204 -7.67 -14.47 4.27
CA ILE A 204 -8.51 -13.28 4.51
C ILE A 204 -7.99 -12.09 3.71
N ILE A 205 -6.67 -11.88 3.67
CA ILE A 205 -6.04 -10.83 2.86
C ILE A 205 -6.27 -11.10 1.38
N ASP A 206 -6.17 -12.36 0.93
CA ASP A 206 -6.42 -12.79 -0.45
C ASP A 206 -7.85 -12.48 -0.90
N VAL A 207 -8.86 -12.89 -0.12
CA VAL A 207 -10.26 -12.62 -0.49
C VAL A 207 -10.59 -11.14 -0.42
N ALA A 208 -10.04 -10.41 0.54
CA ALA A 208 -10.21 -8.96 0.63
C ALA A 208 -9.58 -8.26 -0.60
N ALA A 209 -8.38 -8.67 -1.02
CA ALA A 209 -7.73 -8.17 -2.23
C ALA A 209 -8.57 -8.46 -3.48
N TYR A 210 -9.15 -9.66 -3.57
CA TYR A 210 -10.04 -10.00 -4.68
C TYR A 210 -11.30 -9.13 -4.70
N VAL A 211 -11.93 -8.87 -3.56
CA VAL A 211 -13.12 -7.99 -3.47
C VAL A 211 -12.81 -6.58 -3.98
N ARG A 212 -11.60 -6.06 -3.72
CA ARG A 212 -11.18 -4.74 -4.22
C ARG A 212 -11.12 -4.63 -5.73
N VAL A 213 -10.83 -5.72 -6.44
CA VAL A 213 -10.73 -5.72 -7.90
C VAL A 213 -12.03 -6.08 -8.61
N LEU A 214 -13.13 -6.26 -7.85
CA LEU A 214 -14.46 -6.45 -8.43
C LEU A 214 -15.08 -5.15 -8.93
N GLU A 215 -14.64 -3.99 -8.44
CA GLU A 215 -15.14 -2.71 -8.92
C GLU A 215 -14.82 -2.53 -10.41
N LYS A 216 -15.77 -1.93 -11.14
CA LYS A 216 -15.64 -1.61 -12.57
C LYS A 216 -15.73 -0.10 -12.79
#